data_AF-A0AAW2YXM2-F1
#
_entry.id   AF-A0AAW2YXM2-F1
#
_cell.length_a   1.000
_cell.length_b   1.000
_cell.length_c   1.000
_cell.angle_alpha   90.00
_cell.angle_beta   90.00
_cell.angle_gamma   90.00
#
_symmetry.space_group_name_H-M   'P 1'
#
loop_
_entity.id
_entity.type
_entity.pdbx_description
1 polymer ?
#
loop_
_entity_poly.entity_id
_entity_poly.type
_entity_poly.pdbx_seq_one_letter_code
_entity_poly.pdbx_strand_id
1 'polypeptide(L)'
;MTEQPNLIVDKESILKILGELLQNEEEQPDVNKRRKIDPDKEQEKVDKICIIWDMSASKEISQYLFDECHVLDVMTTLLENENAHTYRFFEVVVGTLANICSTSAQICELMATDKKFVPILLEHIGYSLSPYEDEEKEEPVITQDDQQSETNVLDKQFVTQQEGIYVLSEIMRFLSAATSYDHKCTRMWLKIIREHEIDQDNQLLNFLLFTLDNCLNSELLERTSTLLLNITFFDTHASKLLIEEYGAIPYYVRCLKESLGGDNENVADCMFRILETLSSRFQDDEMLILFDRVSIESEDSTTEEFTILDVIESVFRRAQEVSENIMDSCIIVTHDLLVGGKQINNVMIDEWVQSLLKKDDVVVSFLVQRVLQTMNDRDLNVNFASGLLHIFTVFCESAKDSTNSSSIKYIKDKKKDLEGAMDACLDLEGEDPDGVQLKVTAQKIFKLLN
;
A
#
# COMPACT_ATOMS: atom_id res chain seq x y z
N MET A 1 -0.46 19.24 14.63
CA MET A 1 -1.86 19.71 14.61
C MET A 1 -1.85 21.24 14.58
N THR A 2 -1.78 21.82 13.40
CA THR A 2 -2.04 23.24 13.16
C THR A 2 -3.55 23.42 13.06
N GLU A 3 -4.12 24.39 13.79
CA GLU A 3 -5.54 24.75 13.67
C GLU A 3 -5.81 25.19 12.23
N GLN A 4 -6.50 24.35 11.45
CA GLN A 4 -7.00 24.77 10.15
C GLN A 4 -7.97 25.94 10.39
N PRO A 5 -7.84 27.07 9.68
CA PRO A 5 -8.81 28.14 9.78
C PRO A 5 -10.18 27.55 9.42
N ASN A 6 -11.17 27.70 10.31
CA ASN A 6 -12.56 27.40 10.02
C ASN A 6 -13.04 28.34 8.91
N LEU A 7 -12.73 28.00 7.66
CA LEU A 7 -13.37 28.57 6.49
C LEU A 7 -14.83 28.08 6.53
N ILE A 8 -15.68 28.85 7.19
CA ILE A 8 -17.13 28.71 7.07
C ILE A 8 -17.47 29.23 5.67
N VAL A 9 -17.28 28.39 4.66
CA VAL A 9 -17.78 28.63 3.31
C VAL A 9 -19.23 28.19 3.29
N ASP A 10 -20.13 29.11 2.98
CA ASP A 10 -21.55 28.78 2.84
C ASP A 10 -21.82 28.00 1.53
N LYS A 11 -22.93 27.27 1.54
CA LYS A 11 -23.38 26.45 0.40
C LYS A 11 -23.56 27.26 -0.89
N GLU A 12 -23.89 28.55 -0.78
CA GLU A 12 -24.06 29.46 -1.91
C GLU A 12 -22.71 29.74 -2.61
N SER A 13 -21.64 29.92 -1.84
CA SER A 13 -20.29 30.11 -2.37
C SER A 13 -19.80 28.90 -3.17
N ILE A 14 -20.10 27.68 -2.71
CA ILE A 14 -19.78 26.43 -3.44
C ILE A 14 -20.51 26.41 -4.80
N LEU A 15 -21.82 26.64 -4.80
CA LEU A 15 -22.61 26.65 -6.03
C LEU A 15 -22.14 27.73 -7.01
N LYS A 16 -21.76 28.90 -6.49
CA LYS A 16 -21.18 29.98 -7.29
C LYS A 16 -19.87 29.54 -7.95
N ILE A 17 -18.95 28.94 -7.19
CA ILE A 17 -17.67 28.43 -7.71
C ILE A 17 -17.92 27.41 -8.84
N LEU A 18 -18.78 26.41 -8.60
CA LEU A 18 -19.09 25.38 -9.60
C LEU A 18 -19.77 25.97 -10.86
N GLY A 19 -20.67 26.93 -10.68
CA GLY A 19 -21.30 27.64 -11.80
C GLY A 19 -20.31 28.43 -12.65
N GLU A 20 -19.35 29.11 -12.02
CA GLU A 20 -18.27 29.83 -12.72
C GLU A 20 -17.33 28.88 -13.48
N LEU A 21 -17.07 27.68 -12.94
CA LEU A 21 -16.27 26.66 -13.63
C LEU A 21 -16.95 26.20 -14.94
N LEU A 22 -18.26 25.97 -14.91
CA LEU A 22 -19.02 25.53 -16.10
C LEU A 22 -19.20 26.63 -17.16
N GLN A 23 -19.47 27.88 -16.75
CA GLN A 23 -19.67 28.98 -17.71
C GLN A 23 -18.44 29.24 -18.59
N ASN A 24 -17.24 28.93 -18.07
CA ASN A 24 -15.99 29.06 -18.81
C ASN A 24 -15.77 27.95 -19.86
N GLU A 25 -16.55 26.87 -19.84
CA GLU A 25 -16.49 25.78 -20.82
C GLU A 25 -17.48 25.97 -21.98
N GLU A 26 -18.59 26.69 -21.77
CA GLU A 26 -19.64 26.89 -22.80
C GLU A 26 -19.21 27.80 -23.97
N GLU A 27 -18.07 28.49 -23.87
CA GLU A 27 -17.42 29.16 -25.01
C GLU A 27 -16.81 28.12 -25.96
N GLN A 28 -17.67 27.44 -26.75
CA GLN A 28 -17.31 26.34 -27.65
C GLN A 28 -16.12 26.69 -28.57
N PRO A 29 -15.01 25.91 -28.51
CA PRO A 29 -13.89 26.10 -29.42
C PRO A 29 -14.12 25.41 -30.77
N ASP A 30 -13.55 26.05 -31.80
CA ASP A 30 -13.40 25.52 -33.15
C ASP A 30 -12.48 24.28 -33.10
N VAL A 31 -13.05 23.08 -33.37
CA VAL A 31 -12.48 21.74 -33.16
C VAL A 31 -11.11 21.52 -33.84
N ASN A 32 -10.70 22.41 -34.73
CA ASN A 32 -9.48 22.30 -35.54
C ASN A 32 -8.31 23.19 -35.09
N LYS A 33 -8.40 23.92 -33.97
CA LYS A 33 -7.28 24.71 -33.46
C LYS A 33 -6.79 24.16 -32.13
N ARG A 34 -5.53 23.69 -32.08
CA ARG A 34 -4.80 23.47 -30.81
C ARG A 34 -4.91 24.76 -30.00
N ARG A 35 -5.72 24.76 -28.95
CA ARG A 35 -6.00 25.94 -28.13
C ARG A 35 -4.69 26.28 -27.43
N LYS A 36 -4.21 27.51 -27.61
CA LYS A 36 -3.15 28.01 -26.74
C LYS A 36 -3.80 28.21 -25.37
N ILE A 37 -3.42 27.36 -24.42
CA ILE A 37 -3.83 27.47 -23.03
C ILE A 37 -3.40 28.86 -22.53
N ASP A 38 -4.35 29.59 -21.93
CA ASP A 38 -4.09 30.88 -21.28
C ASP A 38 -3.76 30.58 -19.80
N PRO A 39 -2.49 30.64 -19.39
CA PRO A 39 -2.06 30.17 -18.08
C PRO A 39 -2.76 30.89 -16.92
N ASP A 40 -3.07 32.18 -17.08
CA ASP A 40 -3.70 32.98 -16.03
C ASP A 40 -5.15 32.53 -15.79
N LYS A 41 -5.89 32.28 -16.88
CA LYS A 41 -7.28 31.79 -16.79
C LYS A 41 -7.35 30.37 -16.25
N GLU A 42 -6.39 29.54 -16.63
CA GLU A 42 -6.34 28.18 -16.12
C GLU A 42 -5.97 28.16 -14.63
N GLN A 43 -4.99 28.96 -14.22
CA GLN A 43 -4.63 29.07 -12.81
C GLN A 43 -5.83 29.54 -11.97
N GLU A 44 -6.64 30.47 -12.47
CA GLU A 44 -7.88 30.87 -11.79
C GLU A 44 -8.84 29.69 -11.59
N LYS A 45 -8.95 28.78 -12.57
CA LYS A 45 -9.77 27.56 -12.43
C LYS A 45 -9.15 26.60 -11.41
N VAL A 46 -7.83 26.40 -11.46
CA VAL A 46 -7.08 25.56 -10.50
C VAL A 46 -7.31 26.07 -9.08
N ASP A 47 -7.19 27.37 -8.82
CA ASP A 47 -7.39 27.96 -7.50
C ASP A 47 -8.82 27.74 -6.99
N LYS A 48 -9.82 27.87 -7.87
CA LYS A 48 -11.23 27.58 -7.53
C LYS A 48 -11.45 26.11 -7.19
N ILE A 49 -10.86 25.19 -7.96
CA ILE A 49 -10.97 23.75 -7.69
C ILE A 49 -10.23 23.38 -6.41
N CYS A 50 -9.06 23.98 -6.12
CA CYS A 50 -8.35 23.78 -4.86
C CYS A 50 -9.21 24.13 -3.63
N ILE A 51 -10.03 25.20 -3.69
CA ILE A 51 -10.97 25.52 -2.61
C ILE A 51 -11.96 24.37 -2.40
N ILE A 52 -12.51 23.81 -3.48
CA ILE A 52 -13.43 22.66 -3.40
C ILE A 52 -12.69 21.41 -2.91
N TRP A 53 -11.45 21.19 -3.36
CA TRP A 53 -10.60 20.09 -2.92
C TRP A 53 -10.40 20.13 -1.39
N ASP A 54 -9.95 21.27 -0.85
CA ASP A 54 -9.75 21.44 0.59
C ASP A 54 -11.04 21.16 1.38
N MET A 55 -12.17 21.68 0.89
CA MET A 55 -13.47 21.51 1.54
C MET A 55 -14.00 20.08 1.46
N SER A 56 -13.71 19.35 0.38
CA SER A 56 -14.16 17.97 0.17
C SER A 56 -13.52 16.97 1.14
N ALA A 57 -12.49 17.35 1.90
CA ALA A 57 -12.00 16.52 3.01
C ALA A 57 -13.06 16.31 4.10
N SER A 58 -14.06 17.21 4.21
CA SER A 58 -15.20 17.05 5.13
C SER A 58 -16.26 16.11 4.57
N LYS A 59 -16.63 15.08 5.33
CA LYS A 59 -17.71 14.14 4.96
C LYS A 59 -19.04 14.83 4.66
N GLU A 60 -19.42 15.83 5.46
CA GLU A 60 -20.68 16.57 5.25
C GLU A 60 -20.65 17.36 3.95
N ILE A 61 -19.52 18.01 3.65
CA ILE A 61 -19.38 18.82 2.44
C ILE A 61 -19.30 17.92 1.21
N SER A 62 -18.56 16.81 1.25
CA SER A 62 -18.51 15.86 0.15
C SER A 62 -19.86 15.26 -0.20
N GLN A 63 -20.67 14.93 0.81
CA GLN A 63 -22.04 14.46 0.57
C GLN A 63 -22.89 15.56 -0.10
N TYR A 64 -22.78 16.81 0.37
CA TYR A 64 -23.47 17.94 -0.25
C TYR A 64 -23.02 18.20 -1.70
N LEU A 65 -21.70 18.18 -1.94
CA LEU A 65 -21.11 18.33 -3.28
C LEU A 65 -21.64 17.26 -4.25
N PHE A 66 -21.74 16.02 -3.77
CA PHE A 66 -22.20 14.90 -4.59
C PHE A 66 -23.72 14.95 -4.85
N ASP A 67 -24.53 15.03 -3.79
CA ASP A 67 -25.99 14.87 -3.88
C ASP A 67 -26.68 16.13 -4.44
N GLU A 68 -26.26 17.31 -3.99
CA GLU A 68 -26.98 18.57 -4.26
C GLU A 68 -26.29 19.42 -5.34
N CYS A 69 -24.96 19.32 -5.48
CA CYS A 69 -24.21 20.08 -6.47
C CYS A 69 -23.86 19.29 -7.73
N HIS A 70 -24.12 17.98 -7.77
CA HIS A 70 -23.75 17.10 -8.88
C HIS A 70 -22.28 17.27 -9.32
N VAL A 71 -21.39 17.40 -8.34
CA VAL A 71 -19.96 17.67 -8.57
C VAL A 71 -19.29 16.67 -9.51
N LEU A 72 -19.73 15.40 -9.54
CA LEU A 72 -19.21 14.40 -10.46
C LEU A 72 -19.43 14.80 -11.92
N ASP A 73 -20.63 15.27 -12.27
CA ASP A 73 -20.96 15.71 -13.63
C ASP A 73 -20.13 16.94 -14.02
N VAL A 74 -19.96 17.89 -13.09
CA VAL A 74 -19.14 19.09 -13.29
C VAL A 74 -17.69 18.69 -13.56
N MET A 75 -17.09 17.90 -12.68
CA MET A 75 -15.69 17.49 -12.80
C MET A 75 -15.47 16.64 -14.05
N THR A 76 -16.39 15.73 -14.38
CA THR A 76 -16.29 14.92 -15.60
C THR A 76 -16.33 15.79 -16.85
N THR A 77 -17.21 16.80 -16.88
CA THR A 77 -17.27 17.77 -18.00
C THR A 77 -15.96 18.55 -18.13
N LEU A 78 -15.34 18.91 -17.00
CA LEU A 78 -14.03 19.58 -17.00
C LEU A 78 -12.90 18.65 -17.52
N LEU A 79 -12.98 17.34 -17.24
CA LEU A 79 -11.99 16.38 -17.70
C LEU A 79 -12.16 16.00 -19.19
N GLU A 80 -13.37 16.04 -19.75
CA GLU A 80 -13.65 15.68 -21.15
C GLU A 80 -12.87 16.55 -22.18
N ASN A 81 -12.35 17.72 -21.77
CA ASN A 81 -11.57 18.63 -22.60
C ASN A 81 -10.05 18.43 -22.42
N GLU A 82 -9.55 17.20 -22.52
CA GLU A 82 -8.16 16.81 -22.17
C GLU A 82 -7.07 17.68 -22.81
N ASN A 83 -7.27 18.14 -24.05
CA ASN A 83 -6.33 19.01 -24.77
C ASN A 83 -6.34 20.48 -24.33
N ALA A 84 -7.16 20.85 -23.35
CA ALA A 84 -7.35 22.23 -22.89
C ALA A 84 -6.76 22.52 -21.51
N HIS A 85 -6.15 21.51 -20.87
CA HIS A 85 -5.75 21.57 -19.47
C HIS A 85 -4.32 21.10 -19.23
N THR A 86 -3.74 21.58 -18.14
CA THR A 86 -2.45 21.22 -17.57
C THR A 86 -2.58 20.01 -16.66
N TYR A 87 -1.46 19.32 -16.41
CA TYR A 87 -1.40 18.25 -15.42
C TYR A 87 -1.87 18.71 -14.04
N ARG A 88 -1.51 19.93 -13.62
CA ARG A 88 -1.96 20.48 -12.33
C ARG A 88 -3.48 20.60 -12.26
N PHE A 89 -4.14 20.99 -13.35
CA PHE A 89 -5.60 21.04 -13.41
C PHE A 89 -6.21 19.64 -13.23
N PHE A 90 -5.68 18.65 -13.94
CA PHE A 90 -6.16 17.27 -13.82
C PHE A 90 -5.96 16.72 -12.40
N GLU A 91 -4.77 16.96 -11.82
CA GLU A 91 -4.41 16.59 -10.45
C GLU A 91 -5.45 17.11 -9.44
N VAL A 92 -5.78 18.41 -9.48
CA VAL A 92 -6.73 18.99 -8.51
C VAL A 92 -8.16 18.47 -8.69
N VAL A 93 -8.56 18.17 -9.92
CA VAL A 93 -9.90 17.60 -10.22
C VAL A 93 -9.99 16.18 -9.67
N VAL A 94 -9.03 15.31 -10.02
CA VAL A 94 -9.01 13.93 -9.53
C VAL A 94 -8.82 13.89 -8.02
N GLY A 95 -7.99 14.77 -7.47
CA GLY A 95 -7.80 14.89 -6.04
C GLY A 95 -9.09 15.29 -5.30
N THR A 96 -9.87 16.21 -5.86
CA THR A 96 -11.20 16.53 -5.33
C THR A 96 -12.12 15.31 -5.36
N LEU A 97 -12.17 14.60 -6.49
CA LEU A 97 -12.99 13.40 -6.63
C LEU A 97 -12.54 12.27 -5.71
N ALA A 98 -11.25 12.11 -5.45
CA ALA A 98 -10.72 11.12 -4.51
C ALA A 98 -11.17 11.40 -3.07
N ASN A 99 -11.16 12.67 -2.65
CA ASN A 99 -11.72 13.06 -1.35
C ASN A 99 -13.20 12.70 -1.25
N ILE A 100 -13.99 13.08 -2.26
CA ILE A 100 -15.44 12.82 -2.29
C ILE A 100 -15.71 11.30 -2.30
N CYS A 101 -14.99 10.57 -3.15
CA CYS A 101 -15.06 9.12 -3.26
C CYS A 101 -14.79 8.45 -1.91
N SER A 102 -13.88 8.98 -1.08
CA SER A 102 -13.48 8.46 0.23
C SER A 102 -14.45 8.73 1.41
N THR A 103 -15.57 9.41 1.17
CA THR A 103 -16.55 9.76 2.23
C THR A 103 -17.72 8.80 2.46
N SER A 104 -18.21 8.10 1.43
CA SER A 104 -19.28 7.11 1.48
C SER A 104 -19.13 5.98 0.45
N ALA A 105 -19.38 4.73 0.86
CA ALA A 105 -19.45 3.59 -0.05
C ALA A 105 -20.52 3.77 -1.14
N GLN A 106 -21.64 4.45 -0.85
CA GLN A 106 -22.68 4.73 -1.83
C GLN A 106 -22.17 5.68 -2.94
N ILE A 107 -21.39 6.70 -2.58
CA ILE A 107 -20.77 7.63 -3.54
C ILE A 107 -19.74 6.87 -4.40
N CYS A 108 -18.88 6.07 -3.76
CA CYS A 108 -17.94 5.14 -4.42
C CYS A 108 -18.66 4.28 -5.46
N GLU A 109 -19.80 3.69 -5.09
CA GLU A 109 -20.57 2.84 -5.98
C GLU A 109 -21.14 3.60 -7.19
N LEU A 110 -21.71 4.78 -6.95
CA LEU A 110 -22.31 5.60 -8.01
C LEU A 110 -21.24 6.08 -9.00
N MET A 111 -20.09 6.54 -8.51
CA MET A 111 -18.95 6.93 -9.36
C MET A 111 -18.46 5.78 -10.25
N ALA A 112 -18.42 4.56 -9.74
CA ALA A 112 -17.98 3.40 -10.52
C ALA A 112 -18.96 3.03 -11.64
N THR A 113 -20.23 3.39 -11.51
CA THR A 113 -21.24 3.15 -12.55
C THR A 113 -21.34 4.27 -13.58
N ASP A 114 -20.58 5.36 -13.38
CA ASP A 114 -20.57 6.48 -14.30
C ASP A 114 -19.85 6.11 -15.61
N LYS A 115 -20.57 6.24 -16.72
CA LYS A 115 -20.11 5.79 -18.04
C LYS A 115 -19.16 6.76 -18.73
N LYS A 116 -18.96 7.96 -18.17
CA LYS A 116 -18.10 9.00 -18.74
C LYS A 116 -16.83 9.15 -17.90
N PHE A 117 -16.98 9.28 -16.59
CA PHE A 117 -15.87 9.48 -15.67
C PHE A 117 -14.89 8.31 -15.65
N VAL A 118 -15.40 7.06 -15.56
CA VAL A 118 -14.54 5.87 -15.46
C VAL A 118 -13.62 5.73 -16.68
N PRO A 119 -14.14 5.82 -17.93
CA PRO A 119 -13.27 5.80 -19.10
C PRO A 119 -12.21 6.89 -19.10
N ILE A 120 -12.57 8.15 -18.78
CA ILE A 120 -11.62 9.28 -18.77
C ILE A 120 -10.51 9.07 -17.75
N LEU A 121 -10.87 8.65 -16.52
CA LEU A 121 -9.91 8.38 -15.46
C LEU A 121 -8.92 7.30 -15.87
N LEU A 122 -9.43 6.21 -16.45
CA LEU A 122 -8.61 5.10 -16.87
C LEU A 122 -7.76 5.50 -18.08
N GLU A 123 -8.31 6.11 -19.13
CA GLU A 123 -7.57 6.60 -20.31
C GLU A 123 -6.34 7.44 -19.93
N HIS A 124 -6.46 8.29 -18.90
CA HIS A 124 -5.33 9.06 -18.36
C HIS A 124 -4.23 8.22 -17.71
N ILE A 125 -4.56 7.09 -17.09
CA ILE A 125 -3.55 6.11 -16.69
C ILE A 125 -2.84 5.64 -17.95
N GLY A 126 -3.57 5.19 -18.97
CA GLY A 126 -3.02 4.73 -20.24
C GLY A 126 -2.05 5.75 -20.89
N TYR A 127 -2.44 7.02 -20.97
CA TYR A 127 -1.56 8.09 -21.47
C TYR A 127 -0.33 8.31 -20.60
N SER A 128 -0.48 8.21 -19.29
CA SER A 128 0.63 8.38 -18.34
C SER A 128 1.57 7.17 -18.33
N LEU A 129 1.10 6.00 -18.78
CA LEU A 129 1.87 4.76 -18.88
C LEU A 129 2.49 4.54 -20.26
N SER A 130 1.91 5.13 -21.31
CA SER A 130 2.47 5.01 -22.65
C SER A 130 3.90 5.54 -22.64
N PRO A 131 4.89 4.78 -23.13
CA PRO A 131 6.16 5.38 -23.45
C PRO A 131 5.85 6.57 -24.35
N TYR A 132 6.48 7.72 -24.09
CA TYR A 132 6.51 8.78 -25.09
C TYR A 132 7.11 8.12 -26.32
N GLU A 133 6.26 7.73 -27.28
CA GLU A 133 6.74 7.55 -28.63
C GLU A 133 7.34 8.90 -28.93
N ASP A 134 8.67 8.95 -28.95
CA ASP A 134 9.40 10.05 -29.53
C ASP A 134 8.79 10.16 -30.92
N GLU A 135 7.79 11.03 -31.08
CA GLU A 135 7.33 11.48 -32.39
C GLU A 135 8.63 11.71 -33.12
N GLU A 136 8.92 10.92 -34.16
CA GLU A 136 10.16 11.00 -34.92
C GLU A 136 10.28 12.46 -35.38
N LYS A 137 10.90 13.29 -34.54
CA LYS A 137 11.13 14.68 -34.84
C LYS A 137 12.17 14.58 -35.91
N GLU A 138 11.74 14.78 -37.16
CA GLU A 138 12.61 15.01 -38.30
C GLU A 138 13.83 15.77 -37.79
N GLU A 139 15.01 15.13 -37.82
CA GLU A 139 16.22 15.68 -37.20
C GLU A 139 16.32 17.16 -37.57
N PRO A 140 16.19 18.09 -36.61
CA PRO A 140 16.35 19.49 -36.94
C PRO A 140 17.77 19.63 -37.48
N VAL A 141 17.90 20.15 -38.70
CA VAL A 141 19.20 20.41 -39.33
C VAL A 141 19.98 21.35 -38.40
N ILE A 142 20.88 20.79 -37.58
CA ILE A 142 21.61 21.51 -36.56
C ILE A 142 22.57 22.48 -37.25
N THR A 143 22.23 23.77 -37.23
CA THR A 143 23.18 24.85 -37.51
C THR A 143 23.99 25.14 -36.24
N GLN A 144 25.28 25.47 -36.39
CA GLN A 144 26.26 25.58 -35.30
C GLN A 144 25.97 26.62 -34.20
N ASP A 145 24.83 27.31 -34.22
CA ASP A 145 24.43 28.31 -33.23
C ASP A 145 23.47 27.76 -32.14
N ASP A 146 23.06 26.48 -32.19
CA ASP A 146 21.93 25.96 -31.38
C ASP A 146 22.30 25.16 -30.10
N GLN A 147 23.54 25.25 -29.59
CA GLN A 147 23.95 24.55 -28.34
C GLN A 147 23.24 25.06 -27.06
N GLN A 148 22.52 26.19 -27.12
CA GLN A 148 21.63 26.65 -26.04
C GLN A 148 20.19 26.10 -26.13
N SER A 149 19.85 25.41 -27.22
CA SER A 149 18.50 24.85 -27.42
C SER A 149 18.34 23.45 -26.83
N GLU A 150 19.40 22.63 -26.81
CA GLU A 150 19.36 21.25 -26.28
C GLU A 150 19.10 21.20 -24.77
N THR A 151 19.67 22.12 -23.98
CA THR A 151 19.40 22.22 -22.53
C THR A 151 17.93 22.51 -22.25
N ASN A 152 17.29 23.36 -23.07
CA ASN A 152 15.88 23.72 -22.90
C ASN A 152 14.90 22.59 -23.27
N VAL A 153 15.32 21.58 -24.05
CA VAL A 153 14.48 20.43 -24.41
C VAL A 153 14.48 19.38 -23.30
N LEU A 154 15.66 19.07 -22.75
CA LEU A 154 15.81 18.15 -21.63
C LEU A 154 15.12 18.68 -20.36
N ASP A 155 15.27 19.97 -20.07
CA ASP A 155 14.59 20.59 -18.92
C ASP A 155 13.06 20.53 -19.04
N LYS A 156 12.51 20.63 -20.26
CA LYS A 156 11.06 20.52 -20.49
C LYS A 156 10.55 19.10 -20.36
N GLN A 157 11.26 18.11 -20.91
CA GLN A 157 10.88 16.69 -20.77
C GLN A 157 10.86 16.27 -19.29
N PHE A 158 11.85 16.72 -18.51
CA PHE A 158 11.92 16.43 -17.08
C PHE A 158 10.76 17.06 -16.28
N VAL A 159 10.40 18.32 -16.58
CA VAL A 159 9.25 18.98 -15.94
C VAL A 159 7.93 18.26 -16.26
N THR A 160 7.72 17.86 -17.52
CA THR A 160 6.51 17.13 -17.92
C THR A 160 6.41 15.76 -17.26
N GLN A 161 7.54 15.07 -17.04
CA GLN A 161 7.57 13.80 -16.31
C GLN A 161 7.23 13.98 -14.83
N GLN A 162 7.74 15.02 -14.16
CA GLN A 162 7.38 15.32 -12.78
C GLN A 162 5.90 15.66 -12.61
N GLU A 163 5.34 16.44 -13.53
CA GLU A 163 3.92 16.80 -13.53
C GLU A 163 3.00 15.58 -13.72
N GLY A 164 3.39 14.65 -14.61
CA GLY A 164 2.68 13.38 -14.79
C GLY A 164 2.65 12.51 -13.53
N ILE A 165 3.73 12.52 -12.72
CA ILE A 165 3.80 11.77 -11.46
C ILE A 165 2.75 12.25 -10.46
N TYR A 166 2.47 13.55 -10.37
CA TYR A 166 1.44 14.07 -9.46
C TYR A 166 0.03 13.65 -9.87
N VAL A 167 -0.26 13.68 -11.17
CA VAL A 167 -1.52 13.18 -11.72
C VAL A 167 -1.68 11.68 -11.44
N LEU A 168 -0.66 10.88 -11.77
CA LEU A 168 -0.65 9.45 -11.47
C LEU A 168 -0.85 9.20 -9.97
N SER A 169 -0.20 9.99 -9.13
CA SER A 169 -0.36 9.92 -7.69
C SER A 169 -1.82 10.13 -7.30
N GLU A 170 -2.51 11.17 -7.78
CA GLU A 170 -3.92 11.40 -7.43
C GLU A 170 -4.86 10.33 -8.00
N ILE A 171 -4.56 9.78 -9.19
CA ILE A 171 -5.31 8.63 -9.71
C ILE A 171 -5.12 7.40 -8.80
N MET A 172 -3.89 7.11 -8.37
CA MET A 172 -3.64 5.99 -7.44
C MET A 172 -4.31 6.22 -6.09
N ARG A 173 -4.37 7.47 -5.60
CA ARG A 173 -5.14 7.81 -4.40
C ARG A 173 -6.62 7.57 -4.59
N PHE A 174 -7.18 8.00 -5.72
CA PHE A 174 -8.57 7.77 -6.07
C PHE A 174 -8.88 6.27 -6.06
N LEU A 175 -8.10 5.47 -6.80
CA LEU A 175 -8.32 4.02 -6.91
C LEU A 175 -8.12 3.31 -5.57
N SER A 176 -7.15 3.73 -4.77
CA SER A 176 -6.95 3.20 -3.41
C SER A 176 -8.15 3.50 -2.52
N ALA A 177 -8.66 4.74 -2.52
CA ALA A 177 -9.85 5.10 -1.76
C ALA A 177 -11.09 4.30 -2.23
N ALA A 178 -11.28 4.21 -3.54
CA ALA A 178 -12.37 3.46 -4.17
C ALA A 178 -12.34 1.95 -3.84
N THR A 179 -11.15 1.40 -3.58
CA THR A 179 -10.95 -0.02 -3.27
C THR A 179 -10.84 -0.32 -1.77
N SER A 180 -11.05 0.66 -0.87
CA SER A 180 -10.83 0.49 0.58
C SER A 180 -12.10 0.43 1.45
N TYR A 181 -13.31 0.47 0.87
CA TYR A 181 -14.56 0.56 1.64
C TYR A 181 -15.07 -0.76 2.21
N ASP A 182 -15.67 -1.56 1.34
CA ASP A 182 -16.27 -2.84 1.66
C ASP A 182 -16.00 -3.79 0.51
N HIS A 183 -16.19 -5.09 0.78
CA HIS A 183 -15.93 -6.13 -0.20
C HIS A 183 -16.70 -5.92 -1.52
N LYS A 184 -17.83 -5.21 -1.53
CA LYS A 184 -18.65 -4.98 -2.71
C LYS A 184 -18.10 -3.84 -3.57
N CYS A 185 -17.85 -2.64 -3.02
CA CYS A 185 -17.29 -1.53 -3.81
C CYS A 185 -15.91 -1.92 -4.35
N THR A 186 -15.07 -2.56 -3.53
CA THR A 186 -13.74 -2.98 -3.95
C THR A 186 -13.78 -3.94 -5.13
N ARG A 187 -14.59 -5.01 -5.05
CA ARG A 187 -14.72 -5.97 -6.16
C ARG A 187 -15.26 -5.33 -7.43
N MET A 188 -16.12 -4.33 -7.29
CA MET A 188 -16.68 -3.62 -8.44
C MET A 188 -15.61 -2.79 -9.15
N TRP A 189 -14.82 -2.00 -8.42
CA TRP A 189 -13.73 -1.21 -8.99
C TRP A 189 -12.63 -2.09 -9.60
N LEU A 190 -12.22 -3.17 -8.92
CA LEU A 190 -11.24 -4.12 -9.46
C LEU A 190 -11.76 -4.79 -10.74
N LYS A 191 -13.05 -5.10 -10.81
CA LYS A 191 -13.67 -5.63 -12.03
C LYS A 191 -13.66 -4.59 -13.16
N ILE A 192 -13.99 -3.33 -12.88
CA ILE A 192 -14.00 -2.24 -13.86
C ILE A 192 -12.61 -2.03 -14.46
N ILE A 193 -11.58 -1.98 -13.61
CA ILE A 193 -10.18 -1.84 -14.02
C ILE A 193 -9.81 -2.96 -14.99
N ARG A 194 -10.11 -4.22 -14.63
CA ARG A 194 -9.79 -5.39 -15.45
C ARG A 194 -10.54 -5.43 -16.78
N GLU A 195 -11.79 -4.97 -16.81
CA GLU A 195 -12.61 -4.99 -18.02
C GLU A 195 -12.25 -3.87 -19.01
N HIS A 196 -11.45 -2.88 -18.60
CA HIS A 196 -11.03 -1.80 -19.47
C HIS A 196 -9.74 -2.13 -20.24
N GLU A 197 -9.50 -1.42 -21.35
CA GLU A 197 -8.46 -1.77 -22.35
C GLU A 197 -7.04 -1.73 -21.77
N ILE A 198 -6.82 -0.88 -20.77
CA ILE A 198 -5.53 -0.71 -20.09
C ILE A 198 -5.07 -2.01 -19.42
N ASP A 199 -6.00 -2.84 -18.96
CA ASP A 199 -5.66 -4.09 -18.29
C ASP A 199 -5.75 -5.31 -19.23
N GLN A 200 -6.06 -5.12 -20.53
CA GLN A 200 -6.07 -6.24 -21.49
C GLN A 200 -4.68 -6.87 -21.65
N ASP A 201 -3.62 -6.08 -21.47
CA ASP A 201 -2.22 -6.52 -21.41
C ASP A 201 -1.63 -6.39 -19.99
N ASN A 202 -2.49 -6.29 -18.97
CA ASN A 202 -2.12 -6.09 -17.56
C ASN A 202 -1.16 -4.90 -17.34
N GLN A 203 -1.34 -3.81 -18.11
CA GLN A 203 -0.41 -2.68 -18.08
C GLN A 203 -0.41 -2.00 -16.70
N LEU A 204 -1.57 -1.98 -16.04
CA LEU A 204 -1.67 -1.43 -14.69
C LEU A 204 -0.83 -2.25 -13.70
N LEU A 205 -0.95 -3.58 -13.69
CA LEU A 205 -0.18 -4.42 -12.76
C LEU A 205 1.33 -4.27 -12.98
N ASN A 206 1.76 -4.24 -14.25
CA ASN A 206 3.15 -3.95 -14.61
C ASN A 206 3.61 -2.59 -14.09
N PHE A 207 2.79 -1.55 -14.25
CA PHE A 207 3.10 -0.22 -13.75
C PHE A 207 3.19 -0.18 -12.22
N LEU A 208 2.29 -0.86 -11.50
CA LEU A 208 2.32 -0.90 -10.05
C LEU A 208 3.62 -1.55 -9.55
N LEU A 209 4.07 -2.64 -10.18
CA LEU A 209 5.36 -3.27 -9.86
C LEU A 209 6.55 -2.40 -10.25
N PHE A 210 6.51 -1.75 -11.42
CA PHE A 210 7.52 -0.78 -11.83
C PHE A 210 7.66 0.37 -10.81
N THR A 211 6.52 0.86 -10.30
CA THR A 211 6.47 1.91 -9.29
C THR A 211 7.07 1.42 -7.97
N LEU A 212 6.77 0.19 -7.53
CA LEU A 212 7.41 -0.38 -6.33
C LEU A 212 8.93 -0.47 -6.44
N ASP A 213 9.45 -0.67 -7.65
CA ASP A 213 10.88 -0.86 -7.90
C ASP A 213 11.64 0.47 -8.07
N ASN A 214 11.03 1.45 -8.75
CA ASN A 214 11.74 2.63 -9.24
C ASN A 214 11.26 3.96 -8.66
N CYS A 215 10.20 3.97 -7.84
CA CYS A 215 9.58 5.24 -7.44
C CYS A 215 10.32 5.93 -6.29
N LEU A 216 10.91 7.08 -6.60
CA LEU A 216 11.50 7.99 -5.60
C LEU A 216 10.43 8.87 -4.92
N ASN A 217 9.22 8.96 -5.47
CA ASN A 217 8.13 9.74 -4.88
C ASN A 217 7.42 8.89 -3.80
N SER A 218 7.59 9.27 -2.53
CA SER A 218 7.06 8.51 -1.38
C SER A 218 5.54 8.42 -1.36
N GLU A 219 4.85 9.47 -1.82
CA GLU A 219 3.39 9.55 -1.84
C GLU A 219 2.78 8.64 -2.93
N LEU A 220 3.34 8.65 -4.13
CA LEU A 220 2.96 7.71 -5.19
C LEU A 220 3.26 6.27 -4.77
N LEU A 221 4.39 6.01 -4.10
CA LEU A 221 4.73 4.69 -3.58
C LEU A 221 3.73 4.21 -2.53
N GLU A 222 3.34 5.05 -1.57
CA GLU A 222 2.34 4.73 -0.54
C GLU A 222 0.97 4.41 -1.15
N ARG A 223 0.51 5.23 -2.09
CA ARG A 223 -0.78 5.03 -2.79
C ARG A 223 -0.76 3.77 -3.65
N THR A 224 0.34 3.51 -4.34
CA THR A 224 0.54 2.28 -5.11
C THR A 224 0.55 1.04 -4.23
N SER A 225 1.22 1.11 -3.07
CA SER A 225 1.28 0.02 -2.09
C SER A 225 -0.10 -0.30 -1.52
N THR A 226 -0.90 0.73 -1.24
CA THR A 226 -2.29 0.58 -0.77
C THR A 226 -3.17 -0.07 -1.84
N LEU A 227 -3.08 0.36 -3.10
CA LEU A 227 -3.82 -0.26 -4.20
C LEU A 227 -3.41 -1.72 -4.41
N LEU A 228 -2.12 -2.02 -4.39
CA LEU A 228 -1.61 -3.40 -4.49
C LEU A 228 -2.07 -4.27 -3.33
N LEU A 229 -2.13 -3.74 -2.11
CA LEU A 229 -2.71 -4.45 -0.96
C LEU A 229 -4.19 -4.80 -1.23
N ASN A 230 -4.98 -3.84 -1.72
CA ASN A 230 -6.38 -4.08 -2.04
C ASN A 230 -6.55 -5.09 -3.20
N ILE A 231 -5.74 -5.00 -4.26
CA ILE A 231 -5.73 -5.99 -5.35
C ILE A 231 -5.42 -7.38 -4.79
N THR A 232 -4.35 -7.48 -3.98
CA THR A 232 -3.92 -8.73 -3.37
C THR A 232 -5.00 -9.31 -2.46
N PHE A 233 -5.68 -8.48 -1.68
CA PHE A 233 -6.70 -8.94 -0.75
C PHE A 233 -8.00 -9.34 -1.46
N PHE A 234 -8.47 -8.60 -2.46
CA PHE A 234 -9.82 -8.78 -3.00
C PHE A 234 -9.90 -9.43 -4.39
N ASP A 235 -8.81 -9.44 -5.17
CA ASP A 235 -8.76 -10.08 -6.49
C ASP A 235 -7.73 -11.23 -6.53
N THR A 236 -8.21 -12.44 -6.26
CA THR A 236 -7.38 -13.66 -6.29
C THR A 236 -6.75 -13.93 -7.65
N HIS A 237 -7.39 -13.54 -8.75
CA HIS A 237 -6.83 -13.77 -10.08
C HIS A 237 -5.65 -12.83 -10.34
N ALA A 238 -5.83 -11.53 -10.10
CA ALA A 238 -4.74 -10.56 -10.22
C ALA A 238 -3.60 -10.87 -9.24
N SER A 239 -3.92 -11.32 -8.02
CA SER A 239 -2.91 -11.77 -7.05
C SER A 239 -2.07 -12.92 -7.61
N LYS A 240 -2.71 -13.96 -8.17
CA LYS A 240 -1.99 -15.08 -8.78
C LYS A 240 -1.10 -14.62 -9.92
N LEU A 241 -1.63 -13.74 -10.76
CA LEU A 241 -0.90 -13.19 -11.90
C LEU A 241 0.36 -12.42 -11.47
N LEU A 242 0.24 -11.57 -10.46
CA LEU A 242 1.37 -10.85 -9.85
C LEU A 242 2.47 -11.80 -9.37
N ILE A 243 2.11 -12.92 -8.76
CA ILE A 243 3.08 -13.87 -8.19
C ILE A 243 3.65 -14.79 -9.26
N GLU A 244 2.80 -15.48 -10.01
CA GLU A 244 3.17 -16.57 -10.91
C GLU A 244 3.75 -16.06 -12.23
N GLU A 245 3.22 -14.95 -12.79
CA GLU A 245 3.66 -14.43 -14.09
C GLU A 245 4.66 -13.28 -13.94
N TYR A 246 4.41 -12.35 -13.01
CA TYR A 246 5.26 -11.17 -12.83
C TYR A 246 6.35 -11.32 -11.78
N GLY A 247 6.35 -12.39 -10.98
CA GLY A 247 7.35 -12.59 -9.93
C GLY A 247 7.38 -11.45 -8.91
N ALA A 248 6.22 -11.01 -8.42
CA ALA A 248 6.09 -9.82 -7.58
C ALA A 248 6.76 -9.92 -6.19
N ILE A 249 7.03 -11.12 -5.68
CA ILE A 249 7.60 -11.32 -4.32
C ILE A 249 8.91 -10.55 -4.10
N PRO A 250 9.94 -10.69 -4.99
CA PRO A 250 11.14 -9.85 -4.96
C PRO A 250 10.87 -8.35 -4.79
N TYR A 251 9.86 -7.82 -5.47
CA TYR A 251 9.49 -6.40 -5.42
C TYR A 251 8.95 -6.03 -4.04
N TYR A 252 8.04 -6.84 -3.47
CA TYR A 252 7.49 -6.60 -2.14
C TYR A 252 8.56 -6.67 -1.05
N VAL A 253 9.43 -7.68 -1.12
CA VAL A 253 10.50 -7.92 -0.13
C VAL A 253 11.55 -6.80 -0.16
N ARG A 254 11.92 -6.33 -1.36
CA ARG A 254 12.82 -5.17 -1.52
C ARG A 254 12.19 -3.89 -1.01
N CYS A 255 10.98 -3.56 -1.48
CA CYS A 255 10.28 -2.34 -1.09
C CYS A 255 10.08 -2.28 0.43
N LEU A 256 9.78 -3.43 1.05
CA LEU A 256 9.69 -3.58 2.49
C LEU A 256 11.02 -3.29 3.20
N LYS A 257 12.12 -3.90 2.75
CA LYS A 257 13.45 -3.69 3.35
C LYS A 257 13.87 -2.22 3.31
N GLU A 258 13.67 -1.56 2.17
CA GLU A 258 13.98 -0.14 1.99
C GLU A 258 13.09 0.74 2.87
N SER A 259 11.79 0.45 2.93
CA SER A 259 10.82 1.21 3.72
C SER A 259 11.07 1.11 5.22
N LEU A 260 11.52 -0.05 5.71
CA LEU A 260 11.94 -0.21 7.11
C LEU A 260 13.15 0.67 7.44
N GLY A 261 14.06 0.88 6.48
CA GLY A 261 15.23 1.74 6.66
C GLY A 261 14.95 3.25 6.61
N GLY A 262 13.76 3.64 6.12
CA GLY A 262 13.35 5.03 5.92
C GLY A 262 12.17 5.47 6.78
N ASP A 263 11.56 6.60 6.38
CA ASP A 263 10.43 7.23 7.07
C ASP A 263 9.05 6.75 6.57
N ASN A 264 8.98 5.68 5.77
CA ASN A 264 7.76 5.26 5.08
C ASN A 264 7.11 4.01 5.70
N GLU A 265 6.66 4.14 6.94
CA GLU A 265 6.08 3.05 7.72
C GLU A 265 4.80 2.47 7.09
N ASN A 266 3.99 3.31 6.44
CA ASN A 266 2.75 2.89 5.78
C ASN A 266 3.03 1.94 4.60
N VAL A 267 4.10 2.17 3.85
CA VAL A 267 4.52 1.24 2.78
C VAL A 267 4.97 -0.08 3.37
N ALA A 268 5.78 -0.06 4.43
CA ALA A 268 6.21 -1.28 5.11
C ALA A 268 5.02 -2.10 5.65
N ASP A 269 4.04 -1.45 6.27
CA ASP A 269 2.80 -2.08 6.71
C ASP A 269 2.04 -2.71 5.52
N CYS A 270 1.85 -1.97 4.42
CA CYS A 270 1.20 -2.50 3.22
C CYS A 270 1.92 -3.74 2.68
N MET A 271 3.25 -3.70 2.57
CA MET A 271 4.03 -4.84 2.07
C MET A 271 3.91 -6.06 2.99
N PHE A 272 3.95 -5.87 4.31
CA PHE A 272 3.73 -6.96 5.26
C PHE A 272 2.34 -7.57 5.13
N ARG A 273 1.30 -6.75 5.03
CA ARG A 273 -0.08 -7.24 4.89
C ARG A 273 -0.33 -7.91 3.54
N ILE A 274 0.36 -7.49 2.48
CA ILE A 274 0.41 -8.22 1.20
C ILE A 274 0.99 -9.61 1.46
N LEU A 275 2.18 -9.71 2.07
CA LEU A 275 2.84 -10.99 2.34
C LEU A 275 2.01 -11.91 3.25
N GLU A 276 1.35 -11.37 4.27
CA GLU A 276 0.39 -12.08 5.13
C GLU A 276 -0.81 -12.63 4.33
N THR A 277 -1.36 -11.80 3.44
CA THR A 277 -2.47 -12.20 2.59
C THR A 277 -2.06 -13.31 1.63
N LEU A 278 -0.85 -13.23 1.09
CA LEU A 278 -0.30 -14.25 0.20
C LEU A 278 -0.02 -15.55 0.98
N SER A 279 0.56 -15.46 2.18
CA SER A 279 0.90 -16.63 3.00
C SER A 279 -0.31 -17.42 3.48
N SER A 280 -1.37 -16.71 3.84
CA SER A 280 -2.62 -17.33 4.25
C SER A 280 -3.40 -17.93 3.07
N ARG A 281 -3.25 -17.37 1.86
CA ARG A 281 -4.00 -17.77 0.66
C ARG A 281 -3.36 -18.91 -0.11
N PHE A 282 -2.04 -18.90 -0.25
CA PHE A 282 -1.30 -19.89 -1.01
C PHE A 282 -0.68 -20.88 -0.02
N GLN A 283 -0.99 -22.17 -0.14
CA GLN A 283 -0.49 -23.21 0.76
C GLN A 283 0.43 -24.20 0.02
N ASP A 284 1.28 -24.88 0.78
CA ASP A 284 2.18 -25.99 0.41
C ASP A 284 3.38 -25.65 -0.50
N ASP A 285 3.20 -25.64 -1.82
CA ASP A 285 4.32 -25.58 -2.78
C ASP A 285 4.60 -24.16 -3.27
N GLU A 286 3.57 -23.33 -3.36
CA GLU A 286 3.65 -21.94 -3.81
C GLU A 286 4.26 -21.04 -2.71
N MET A 287 4.17 -21.45 -1.44
CA MET A 287 4.80 -20.75 -0.30
C MET A 287 6.33 -20.76 -0.34
N LEU A 288 6.94 -21.74 -1.02
CA LEU A 288 8.40 -21.80 -1.16
C LEU A 288 8.96 -20.55 -1.87
N ILE A 289 8.16 -19.92 -2.73
CA ILE A 289 8.53 -18.69 -3.44
C ILE A 289 8.80 -17.53 -2.45
N LEU A 290 8.13 -17.52 -1.28
CA LEU A 290 8.41 -16.51 -0.25
C LEU A 290 9.79 -16.67 0.40
N PHE A 291 10.35 -17.88 0.37
CA PHE A 291 11.68 -18.18 0.91
C PHE A 291 12.80 -18.04 -0.13
N ASP A 292 12.46 -17.82 -1.40
CA ASP A 292 13.46 -17.64 -2.43
C ASP A 292 14.30 -16.38 -2.17
N ARG A 293 15.57 -16.46 -2.57
CA ARG A 293 16.50 -15.35 -2.40
C ARG A 293 16.15 -14.24 -3.36
N VAL A 294 16.07 -13.03 -2.81
CA VAL A 294 15.92 -11.79 -3.55
C VAL A 294 17.29 -11.13 -3.65
N SER A 295 17.70 -10.83 -4.88
CA SER A 295 18.91 -10.06 -5.17
C SER A 295 18.56 -8.59 -5.34
N ILE A 296 19.12 -7.72 -4.51
CA ILE A 296 19.08 -6.27 -4.72
C ILE A 296 20.45 -5.82 -5.22
N GLU A 297 20.47 -5.15 -6.37
CA GLU A 297 21.64 -4.36 -6.77
C GLU A 297 21.62 -3.03 -6.02
N SER A 298 22.64 -2.79 -5.20
CA SER A 298 22.85 -1.49 -4.57
C SER A 298 23.46 -0.49 -5.56
N GLU A 299 23.38 0.80 -5.24
CA GLU A 299 24.01 1.89 -6.01
C GLU A 299 25.52 1.66 -6.26
N ASP A 300 26.20 0.99 -5.32
CA ASP A 300 27.62 0.64 -5.42
C ASP A 300 27.89 -0.59 -6.33
N SER A 301 26.88 -1.04 -7.09
CA SER A 301 26.93 -2.26 -7.91
C SER A 301 27.24 -3.53 -7.11
N THR A 302 27.01 -3.50 -5.80
CA THR A 302 27.08 -4.72 -4.97
C THR A 302 25.71 -5.36 -4.89
N THR A 303 25.63 -6.63 -5.28
CA THR A 303 24.40 -7.41 -5.18
C THR A 303 24.31 -8.00 -3.77
N GLU A 304 23.27 -7.61 -3.02
CA GLU A 304 22.95 -8.21 -1.74
C GLU A 304 21.82 -9.23 -1.95
N GLU A 305 22.04 -10.48 -1.53
CA GLU A 305 21.00 -11.51 -1.50
C GLU A 305 20.42 -11.63 -0.09
N PHE A 306 19.10 -11.65 0.01
CA PHE A 306 18.40 -11.87 1.27
C PHE A 306 17.04 -12.53 1.03
N THR A 307 16.45 -13.04 2.10
CA THR A 307 15.15 -13.73 2.13
C THR A 307 14.15 -12.93 2.94
N ILE A 308 12.87 -13.31 2.91
CA ILE A 308 11.87 -12.71 3.81
C ILE A 308 12.25 -12.89 5.29
N LEU A 309 12.90 -14.00 5.65
CA LEU A 309 13.34 -14.24 7.03
C LEU A 309 14.41 -13.25 7.48
N ASP A 310 15.29 -12.81 6.58
CA ASP A 310 16.31 -11.79 6.89
C ASP A 310 15.64 -10.43 7.17
N VAL A 311 14.58 -10.10 6.41
CA VAL A 311 13.78 -8.89 6.65
C VAL A 311 13.04 -8.97 7.98
N ILE A 312 12.37 -10.10 8.26
CA ILE A 312 11.69 -10.36 9.54
C ILE A 312 12.70 -10.29 10.70
N GLU A 313 13.90 -10.85 10.55
CA GLU A 313 14.98 -10.76 11.54
C GLU A 313 15.35 -9.31 11.86
N SER A 314 15.45 -8.46 10.82
CA SER A 314 15.70 -7.03 10.96
C SER A 314 14.60 -6.31 11.75
N VAL A 315 13.32 -6.63 11.48
CA VAL A 315 12.19 -6.06 12.22
C VAL A 315 12.22 -6.46 13.68
N PHE A 316 12.43 -7.74 13.99
CA PHE A 316 12.51 -8.19 15.39
C PHE A 316 13.63 -7.49 16.17
N ARG A 317 14.79 -7.26 15.54
CA ARG A 317 15.89 -6.52 16.18
C ARG A 317 15.55 -5.06 16.45
N ARG A 318 14.65 -4.49 15.66
CA ARG A 318 14.16 -3.11 15.78
C ARG A 318 12.79 -3.05 16.43
N ALA A 319 12.41 -4.06 17.22
CA ALA A 319 11.07 -4.16 17.82
C ALA A 319 10.66 -2.95 18.69
N GLN A 320 11.62 -2.15 19.17
CA GLN A 320 11.34 -0.93 19.93
C GLN A 320 11.17 0.33 19.06
N GLU A 321 11.49 0.23 17.76
CA GLU A 321 11.52 1.33 16.80
C GLU A 321 10.43 1.21 15.71
N VAL A 322 9.81 0.03 15.58
CA VAL A 322 8.73 -0.24 14.61
C VAL A 322 7.37 -0.23 15.30
N SER A 323 6.31 0.12 14.57
CA SER A 323 4.94 0.03 15.11
C SER A 323 4.53 -1.40 15.47
N GLU A 324 3.55 -1.48 16.37
CA GLU A 324 2.91 -2.74 16.73
C GLU A 324 2.27 -3.44 15.52
N ASN A 325 1.71 -2.69 14.55
CA ASN A 325 1.09 -3.27 13.35
C ASN A 325 2.08 -4.05 12.48
N ILE A 326 3.27 -3.46 12.24
CA ILE A 326 4.35 -4.11 11.49
C ILE A 326 4.81 -5.37 12.23
N MET A 327 4.97 -5.28 13.55
CA MET A 327 5.40 -6.40 14.36
C MET A 327 4.36 -7.52 14.38
N ASP A 328 3.08 -7.19 14.50
CA ASP A 328 2.00 -8.16 14.51
C ASP A 328 1.93 -8.88 13.15
N SER A 329 2.08 -8.15 12.05
CA SER A 329 2.14 -8.73 10.70
C SER A 329 3.37 -9.64 10.54
N CYS A 330 4.53 -9.27 11.09
CA CYS A 330 5.71 -10.14 11.11
C CYS A 330 5.46 -11.46 11.83
N ILE A 331 4.77 -11.41 12.98
CA ILE A 331 4.40 -12.60 13.76
C ILE A 331 3.47 -13.49 12.94
N ILE A 332 2.47 -12.93 12.26
CA ILE A 332 1.53 -13.71 11.45
C ILE A 332 2.25 -14.35 10.25
N VAL A 333 3.04 -13.58 9.50
CA VAL A 333 3.83 -14.12 8.38
C VAL A 333 4.76 -15.23 8.87
N THR A 334 5.48 -15.02 9.98
CA THR A 334 6.37 -16.05 10.56
C THR A 334 5.60 -17.31 10.95
N HIS A 335 4.42 -17.16 11.54
CA HIS A 335 3.55 -18.28 11.90
C HIS A 335 3.08 -19.06 10.67
N ASP A 336 2.64 -18.36 9.62
CA ASP A 336 2.17 -19.02 8.40
C ASP A 336 3.30 -19.76 7.69
N LEU A 337 4.51 -19.19 7.70
CA LEU A 337 5.74 -19.83 7.23
C LEU A 337 6.09 -21.09 8.06
N LEU A 338 5.81 -21.07 9.38
CA LEU A 338 5.99 -22.19 10.30
C LEU A 338 4.97 -23.32 10.10
N VAL A 339 3.69 -22.98 9.95
CA VAL A 339 2.59 -23.96 9.90
C VAL A 339 2.41 -24.53 8.49
N GLY A 340 2.52 -23.69 7.46
CA GLY A 340 2.33 -24.08 6.06
C GLY A 340 3.51 -24.84 5.44
N GLY A 341 4.58 -25.11 6.21
CA GLY A 341 5.85 -25.55 5.67
C GLY A 341 6.07 -27.05 5.58
N LYS A 342 6.67 -27.49 4.46
CA LYS A 342 7.41 -28.77 4.37
C LYS A 342 8.56 -28.78 5.40
N GLN A 343 9.14 -29.95 5.66
CA GLN A 343 10.31 -30.12 6.55
C GLN A 343 11.45 -29.09 6.32
N ILE A 344 11.61 -28.60 5.09
CA ILE A 344 12.63 -27.60 4.71
C ILE A 344 12.42 -26.27 5.46
N ASN A 345 11.17 -25.82 5.62
CA ASN A 345 10.86 -24.58 6.31
C ASN A 345 11.23 -24.66 7.78
N ASN A 346 10.98 -25.81 8.43
CA ASN A 346 11.33 -26.01 9.84
C ASN A 346 12.84 -25.88 10.08
N VAL A 347 13.68 -26.37 9.17
CA VAL A 347 15.14 -26.24 9.29
C VAL A 347 15.57 -24.78 9.16
N MET A 348 15.07 -24.05 8.15
CA MET A 348 15.40 -22.64 7.96
C MET A 348 14.93 -21.78 9.13
N ILE A 349 13.75 -22.07 9.68
CA ILE A 349 13.20 -21.33 10.80
C ILE A 349 13.95 -21.64 12.10
N ASP A 350 14.32 -22.91 12.35
CA ASP A 350 15.18 -23.27 13.48
C ASP A 350 16.53 -22.53 13.41
N GLU A 351 17.16 -22.48 12.22
CA GLU A 351 18.41 -21.74 12.03
C GLU A 351 18.24 -20.23 12.28
N TRP A 352 17.13 -19.66 11.82
CA TRP A 352 16.77 -18.26 12.05
C TRP A 352 16.53 -17.95 13.54
N VAL A 353 15.73 -18.77 14.24
CA VAL A 353 15.51 -18.62 15.69
C VAL A 353 16.82 -18.74 16.47
N GLN A 354 17.70 -19.68 16.08
CA GLN A 354 19.03 -19.81 16.66
C GLN A 354 19.91 -18.58 16.39
N SER A 355 19.80 -17.93 15.22
CA SER A 355 20.47 -16.66 14.92
C SER A 355 20.01 -15.56 15.88
N LEU A 356 18.70 -15.43 16.09
CA LEU A 356 18.12 -14.45 17.01
C LEU A 356 18.58 -14.68 18.45
N LEU A 357 18.46 -15.91 18.96
CA LEU A 357 18.86 -16.29 20.32
C LEU A 357 20.35 -16.05 20.61
N LYS A 358 21.23 -16.13 19.61
CA LYS A 358 22.67 -15.93 19.78
C LYS A 358 23.07 -14.46 19.86
N LYS A 359 22.28 -13.57 19.28
CA LYS A 359 22.71 -12.19 18.99
C LYS A 359 22.02 -11.14 19.84
N ASP A 360 20.80 -11.39 20.33
CA ASP A 360 20.00 -10.31 20.90
C ASP A 360 19.02 -10.74 22.02
N ASP A 361 19.29 -10.33 23.26
CA ASP A 361 18.39 -10.54 24.40
C ASP A 361 17.12 -9.64 24.31
N VAL A 362 17.15 -8.57 23.52
CA VAL A 362 16.02 -7.64 23.36
C VAL A 362 14.85 -8.34 22.67
N VAL A 363 15.13 -9.15 21.65
CA VAL A 363 14.11 -9.91 20.90
C VAL A 363 13.38 -10.89 21.82
N VAL A 364 14.11 -11.62 22.66
CA VAL A 364 13.52 -12.56 23.64
C VAL A 364 12.70 -11.80 24.67
N SER A 365 13.22 -10.67 25.17
CA SER A 365 12.48 -9.83 26.11
C SER A 365 11.17 -9.32 25.51
N PHE A 366 11.21 -8.87 24.26
CA PHE A 366 10.05 -8.41 23.51
C PHE A 366 9.01 -9.51 23.33
N LEU A 367 9.41 -10.69 22.82
CA LEU A 367 8.50 -11.82 22.60
C LEU A 367 7.80 -12.25 23.89
N VAL A 368 8.54 -12.36 25.00
CA VAL A 368 7.96 -12.68 26.31
C VAL A 368 6.96 -11.61 26.75
N GLN A 369 7.28 -10.33 26.59
CA GLN A 369 6.37 -9.24 26.95
C GLN A 369 5.11 -9.26 26.08
N ARG A 370 5.24 -9.48 24.77
CA ARG A 370 4.11 -9.58 23.86
C ARG A 370 3.23 -10.78 24.21
N VAL A 371 3.81 -11.94 24.48
CA VAL A 371 3.05 -13.12 24.96
C VAL A 371 2.26 -12.76 26.22
N LEU A 372 2.91 -12.16 27.22
CA LEU A 372 2.24 -11.77 28.46
C LEU A 372 1.12 -10.75 28.22
N GLN A 373 1.33 -9.78 27.34
CA GLN A 373 0.32 -8.77 27.01
C GLN A 373 -0.88 -9.41 26.31
N THR A 374 -0.63 -10.17 25.24
CA THR A 374 -1.64 -10.82 24.42
C THR A 374 -2.46 -11.80 25.24
N MET A 375 -1.84 -12.70 26.01
CA MET A 375 -2.56 -13.71 26.78
C MET A 375 -3.37 -13.15 27.97
N ASN A 376 -3.06 -11.92 28.41
CA ASN A 376 -3.84 -11.21 29.43
C ASN A 376 -4.95 -10.33 28.83
N ASP A 377 -5.05 -10.23 27.50
CA ASP A 377 -6.10 -9.49 26.83
C ASP A 377 -7.43 -10.24 26.90
N ARG A 378 -8.51 -9.51 27.19
CA ARG A 378 -9.86 -10.06 27.23
C ARG A 378 -10.44 -10.26 25.84
N ASP A 379 -10.00 -9.44 24.88
CA ASP A 379 -10.46 -9.47 23.48
C ASP A 379 -9.39 -10.16 22.60
N LEU A 380 -8.87 -11.29 23.09
CA LEU A 380 -7.80 -12.07 22.47
C LEU A 380 -8.13 -12.46 21.02
N ASN A 381 -7.33 -11.98 20.06
CA ASN A 381 -7.32 -12.52 18.70
C ASN A 381 -6.63 -13.89 18.70
N VAL A 382 -7.42 -14.96 18.60
CA VAL A 382 -6.93 -16.36 18.72
C VAL A 382 -5.89 -16.71 17.65
N ASN A 383 -6.04 -16.22 16.42
CA ASN A 383 -5.08 -16.51 15.33
C ASN A 383 -3.72 -15.89 15.63
N PHE A 384 -3.72 -14.61 16.03
CA PHE A 384 -2.52 -13.91 16.43
C PHE A 384 -1.86 -14.58 17.65
N ALA A 385 -2.66 -14.91 18.67
CA ALA A 385 -2.23 -15.58 19.88
C ALA A 385 -1.58 -16.95 19.57
N SER A 386 -2.21 -17.75 18.70
CA SER A 386 -1.68 -19.04 18.26
C SER A 386 -0.33 -18.86 17.57
N GLY A 387 -0.22 -17.89 16.67
CA GLY A 387 1.03 -17.57 15.97
C GLY A 387 2.16 -17.18 16.91
N LEU A 388 1.87 -16.27 17.83
CA LEU A 388 2.81 -15.83 18.83
C LEU A 388 3.27 -16.98 19.75
N LEU A 389 2.36 -17.84 20.21
CA LEU A 389 2.72 -19.01 21.03
C LEU A 389 3.53 -20.04 20.24
N HIS A 390 3.23 -20.23 18.95
CA HIS A 390 4.00 -21.15 18.11
C HIS A 390 5.44 -20.66 17.97
N ILE A 391 5.65 -19.39 17.62
CA ILE A 391 6.98 -18.77 17.55
C ILE A 391 7.69 -18.88 18.90
N PHE A 392 7.00 -18.56 20.00
CA PHE A 392 7.56 -18.65 21.34
C PHE A 392 7.93 -20.09 21.73
N THR A 393 7.17 -21.08 21.27
CA THR A 393 7.49 -22.50 21.45
C THR A 393 8.78 -22.86 20.75
N VAL A 394 8.94 -22.50 19.47
CA VAL A 394 10.17 -22.75 18.70
C VAL A 394 11.36 -22.06 19.37
N PHE A 395 11.17 -20.83 19.86
CA PHE A 395 12.16 -20.12 20.68
C PHE A 395 12.54 -20.89 21.94
N CYS A 396 11.56 -21.40 22.69
CA CYS A 396 11.82 -22.16 23.91
C CYS A 396 12.51 -23.50 23.64
N GLU A 397 12.16 -24.19 22.54
CA GLU A 397 12.81 -25.43 22.12
C GLU A 397 14.26 -25.17 21.73
N SER A 398 14.49 -24.14 20.91
CA SER A 398 15.82 -23.72 20.48
C SER A 398 16.70 -23.21 21.62
N ALA A 399 16.11 -22.57 22.62
CA ALA A 399 16.84 -22.08 23.80
C ALA A 399 17.40 -23.19 24.68
N LYS A 400 16.86 -24.42 24.61
CA LYS A 400 17.40 -25.57 25.38
C LYS A 400 18.82 -25.93 24.98
N ASP A 401 19.11 -25.78 23.70
CA ASP A 401 20.41 -26.10 23.11
C ASP A 401 21.35 -24.88 23.03
N SER A 402 20.85 -23.70 23.39
CA SER A 402 21.62 -22.46 23.36
C SER A 402 22.54 -22.33 24.57
N THR A 403 23.77 -21.86 24.32
CA THR A 403 24.70 -21.46 25.38
C THR A 403 24.46 -20.04 25.89
N ASN A 404 23.49 -19.30 25.33
CA ASN A 404 23.23 -17.92 25.72
C ASN A 404 22.48 -17.86 27.08
N SER A 405 23.24 -17.63 28.14
CA SER A 405 22.75 -17.69 29.51
C SER A 405 21.78 -16.56 29.89
N SER A 406 21.79 -15.41 29.22
CA SER A 406 20.99 -14.23 29.61
C SER A 406 19.54 -14.33 29.12
N SER A 407 19.31 -14.65 27.86
CA SER A 407 17.96 -14.93 27.31
C SER A 407 17.24 -16.04 28.09
N ILE A 408 17.94 -17.16 28.36
CA ILE A 408 17.39 -18.27 29.15
C ILE A 408 17.07 -17.82 30.58
N LYS A 409 17.94 -17.01 31.18
CA LYS A 409 17.72 -16.46 32.52
C LYS A 409 16.49 -15.55 32.52
N TYR A 410 16.31 -14.69 31.52
CA TYR A 410 15.16 -13.80 31.43
C TYR A 410 13.84 -14.58 31.33
N ILE A 411 13.78 -15.61 30.48
CA ILE A 411 12.61 -16.49 30.38
C ILE A 411 12.32 -17.16 31.73
N LYS A 412 13.36 -17.64 32.43
CA LYS A 412 13.21 -18.23 33.77
C LYS A 412 12.72 -17.22 34.81
N ASP A 413 13.21 -15.99 34.76
CA ASP A 413 12.79 -14.91 35.66
C ASP A 413 11.32 -14.52 35.40
N LYS A 414 10.83 -14.69 34.17
CA LYS A 414 9.43 -14.48 33.77
C LYS A 414 8.53 -15.71 33.82
N LYS A 415 9.06 -16.86 34.25
CA LYS A 415 8.33 -18.13 34.25
C LYS A 415 6.97 -18.04 34.94
N LYS A 416 6.90 -17.50 36.15
CA LYS A 416 5.63 -17.44 36.91
C LYS A 416 4.58 -16.56 36.23
N ASP A 417 5.01 -15.45 35.63
CA ASP A 417 4.12 -14.56 34.88
C ASP A 417 3.58 -15.30 33.63
N LEU A 418 4.46 -16.02 32.93
CA LEU A 418 4.10 -16.83 31.76
C LEU A 418 3.15 -17.97 32.13
N GLU A 419 3.40 -18.68 33.23
CA GLU A 419 2.52 -19.75 33.74
C GLU A 419 1.12 -19.21 34.01
N GLY A 420 1.00 -18.07 34.70
CA GLY A 420 -0.29 -17.45 34.97
C GLY A 420 -1.03 -17.00 33.70
N ALA A 421 -0.29 -16.51 32.71
CA ALA A 421 -0.84 -16.13 31.40
C ALA A 421 -1.33 -17.37 30.61
N MET A 422 -0.56 -18.47 30.62
CA MET A 422 -0.99 -19.72 29.97
C MET A 422 -2.21 -20.33 30.65
N ASP A 423 -2.30 -20.28 31.98
CA ASP A 423 -3.46 -20.76 32.73
C ASP A 423 -4.74 -19.99 32.34
N ALA A 424 -4.63 -18.67 32.17
CA ALA A 424 -5.76 -17.85 31.69
C ALA A 424 -6.26 -18.29 30.30
N CYS A 425 -5.35 -18.73 29.41
CA CYS A 425 -5.73 -19.29 28.11
C CYS A 425 -6.39 -20.68 28.22
N LEU A 426 -5.99 -21.50 29.19
CA LEU A 426 -6.61 -22.80 29.43
C LEU A 426 -8.06 -22.67 29.92
N ASP A 427 -8.37 -21.55 30.57
CA ASP A 427 -9.72 -21.22 31.07
C ASP A 427 -10.65 -20.64 29.99
N LEU A 428 -10.17 -20.35 28.77
CA LEU A 428 -11.03 -19.93 27.66
C LEU A 428 -12.01 -21.07 27.32
N GLU A 429 -13.29 -20.88 27.67
CA GLU A 429 -14.36 -21.85 27.40
C GLU A 429 -14.75 -21.79 25.91
N GLY A 430 -14.44 -22.85 25.16
CA GLY A 430 -14.86 -22.99 23.76
C GLY A 430 -14.44 -24.34 23.17
N GLU A 431 -15.32 -24.97 22.40
CA GLU A 431 -15.02 -26.18 21.60
C GLU A 431 -14.42 -25.83 20.22
N ASP A 432 -14.06 -24.56 20.00
CA ASP A 432 -13.46 -24.08 18.76
C ASP A 432 -12.09 -24.76 18.53
N PRO A 433 -11.86 -25.41 17.37
CA PRO A 433 -10.57 -26.01 17.02
C PRO A 433 -9.36 -25.12 17.29
N ASP A 434 -9.47 -23.81 17.02
CA ASP A 434 -8.37 -22.86 17.21
C ASP A 434 -8.07 -22.64 18.71
N GLY A 435 -9.12 -22.60 19.54
CA GLY A 435 -8.99 -22.57 20.99
C GLY A 435 -8.33 -23.83 21.55
N VAL A 436 -8.66 -25.01 21.00
CA VAL A 436 -8.01 -26.28 21.40
C VAL A 436 -6.52 -26.26 21.04
N GLN A 437 -6.17 -25.81 19.83
CA GLN A 437 -4.78 -25.72 19.39
C GLN A 437 -3.99 -24.75 20.27
N LEU A 438 -4.56 -23.60 20.62
CA LEU A 438 -3.94 -22.64 21.54
C LEU A 438 -3.63 -23.28 22.90
N LYS A 439 -4.58 -24.04 23.48
CA LYS A 439 -4.37 -24.76 24.74
C LYS A 439 -3.26 -25.81 24.65
N VAL A 440 -3.20 -26.56 23.55
CA VAL A 440 -2.15 -27.56 23.34
C VAL A 440 -0.77 -26.88 23.26
N THR A 441 -0.66 -25.77 22.53
CA THR A 441 0.59 -25.01 22.42
C THR A 441 1.00 -24.40 23.76
N ALA A 442 0.06 -23.82 24.51
CA ALA A 442 0.30 -23.31 25.86
C ALA A 442 0.81 -24.40 26.82
N GLN A 443 0.21 -25.60 26.80
CA GLN A 443 0.69 -26.76 27.58
C GLN A 443 2.09 -27.21 27.16
N LYS A 444 2.41 -27.14 25.86
CA LYS A 444 3.76 -27.46 25.36
C LYS A 444 4.77 -26.47 25.93
N ILE A 445 4.50 -25.16 25.87
CA ILE A 445 5.34 -24.12 26.47
C ILE A 445 5.52 -24.35 27.97
N PHE A 446 4.45 -24.63 28.70
CA PHE A 446 4.51 -24.91 30.13
C PHE A 446 5.47 -26.08 30.46
N LYS A 447 5.45 -27.14 29.63
CA LYS A 447 6.41 -28.25 29.76
C LYS A 447 7.84 -27.86 29.39
N LEU A 448 8.04 -26.92 28.47
CA LEU A 448 9.37 -26.44 28.09
C LEU A 448 9.99 -25.53 29.16
N LEU A 449 9.16 -24.79 29.91
CA LEU A 449 9.60 -23.91 31.01
C LEU A 449 9.95 -24.66 32.31
N ASN A 450 9.61 -25.95 32.40
CA ASN A 450 9.92 -26.86 33.51
C ASN A 450 11.11 -27.75 33.17
#